data_AF-A0A292SE27-F1
#
_entry.id   AF-A0A292SE27-F1
#
_cell.length_a   1.000
_cell.length_b   1.000
_cell.length_c   1.000
_cell.angle_alpha   90.00
_cell.angle_beta   90.00
_cell.angle_gamma   90.00
#
_symmetry.space_group_name_H-M   'P 1'
#
loop_
_entity.id
_entity.type
_entity.pdbx_description
1 polymer ?
#
loop_
_entity_poly.entity_id
_entity_poly.type
_entity_poly.pdbx_seq_one_letter_code
_entity_poly.pdbx_strand_id
1 'polypeptide(L)'
;MKDVFVLLNNNIRELFRQTSFWIGVIIVLQILMIWLIIYVYLELSDSNYHFYMNTKTSMESIHHVKIDKYDGSFERELSTEEKLIRKQNQRWHLRKLFK
;
A
#
# COMPACT_ATOMS: atom_id res chain seq x y z
N MET A 1 30.15 5.38 48.75
CA MET A 1 30.03 6.40 47.66
C MET A 1 30.42 5.80 46.31
N LYS A 2 31.66 5.32 46.12
CA LYS A 2 32.11 4.72 44.86
C LYS A 2 31.29 3.50 44.42
N ASP A 3 30.99 2.58 45.33
CA ASP A 3 30.21 1.37 45.00
C ASP A 3 28.77 1.67 44.60
N VAL A 4 28.17 2.69 45.22
CA VAL A 4 26.84 3.19 44.88
C VAL A 4 26.83 3.77 43.46
N PHE A 5 27.87 4.52 43.09
CA PHE A 5 28.03 5.05 41.73
C PHE A 5 28.27 3.94 40.69
N VAL A 6 29.03 2.89 41.02
CA VAL A 6 29.26 1.75 40.13
C VAL A 6 27.97 0.95 39.92
N LEU A 7 27.21 0.68 40.98
CA LEU A 7 25.91 0.01 40.90
C LEU A 7 24.93 0.82 40.04
N LEU A 8 24.87 2.13 40.25
CA LEU A 8 24.01 3.03 39.47
C LEU A 8 24.38 2.99 37.97
N ASN A 9 25.67 3.08 37.64
CA ASN A 9 26.13 3.07 36.26
C ASN A 9 25.81 1.73 35.55
N ASN A 10 25.98 0.61 36.26
CA ASN A 10 25.63 -0.71 35.72
C ASN A 10 24.12 -0.82 35.46
N ASN A 11 23.28 -0.36 36.40
CA ASN A 11 21.83 -0.37 36.23
C ASN A 11 21.37 0.53 35.08
N ILE A 12 21.97 1.73 34.94
CA ILE A 12 21.69 2.64 33.82
C ILE A 12 22.07 1.98 32.49
N ARG A 13 23.24 1.33 32.41
CA ARG A 13 23.70 0.62 31.22
C ARG A 13 22.77 -0.54 30.85
N GLU A 14 22.31 -1.31 31.82
CA GLU A 14 21.35 -2.40 31.64
C GLU A 14 20.02 -1.87 31.09
N LEU A 15 19.51 -0.77 31.67
CA LEU A 15 18.30 -0.07 31.23
C LEU A 15 18.41 0.40 29.78
N PHE A 16 19.53 1.03 29.41
CA PHE A 16 19.77 1.44 28.02
C PHE A 16 19.80 0.25 27.07
N ARG A 17 20.49 -0.84 27.44
CA ARG A 17 20.55 -2.05 26.61
C ARG A 17 19.17 -2.67 26.39
N GLN A 18 18.37 -2.77 27.45
CA GLN A 18 17.01 -3.29 27.38
C GLN A 18 16.11 -2.39 26.52
N THR A 19 16.20 -1.07 26.71
CA THR A 19 15.42 -0.09 25.94
C THR A 19 15.78 -0.13 24.45
N SER A 20 17.08 -0.18 24.11
CA SER A 20 17.54 -0.31 22.72
C SER A 20 17.06 -1.61 22.05
N PHE A 21 17.03 -2.71 22.80
CA PHE A 21 16.47 -3.97 22.29
C PHE A 21 14.99 -3.83 21.93
N TRP A 22 14.17 -3.27 22.83
CA TRP A 22 12.74 -3.07 22.59
C TRP A 22 12.47 -2.09 21.44
N ILE A 23 13.28 -1.04 21.28
CA ILE A 23 13.19 -0.15 20.11
C ILE A 23 13.43 -0.95 18.83
N GLY A 24 14.44 -1.81 18.79
CA GLY A 24 14.70 -2.68 17.65
C GLY A 24 13.53 -3.61 17.34
N VAL A 25 12.94 -4.23 18.35
CA VAL A 25 11.75 -5.08 18.21
C VAL A 25 10.57 -4.29 17.63
N ILE A 26 10.31 -3.08 18.13
CA ILE A 26 9.23 -2.23 17.63
C ILE A 26 9.45 -1.88 16.16
N ILE A 27 10.68 -1.52 15.76
CA ILE A 27 11.00 -1.18 14.37
C ILE A 27 10.72 -2.38 13.44
N VAL A 28 11.15 -3.58 13.82
CA VAL A 28 10.89 -4.80 13.03
C VAL A 28 9.39 -5.05 12.89
N LEU A 29 8.64 -4.93 13.99
CA LEU A 29 7.19 -5.08 13.96
C LEU A 29 6.50 -4.03 13.08
N GLN A 30 6.97 -2.78 13.10
CA GLN A 30 6.45 -1.72 12.22
C GLN A 30 6.69 -2.03 10.75
N ILE A 31 7.88 -2.53 10.39
CA ILE A 31 8.19 -2.94 9.01
C ILE A 31 7.26 -4.08 8.57
N LEU A 32 7.04 -5.09 9.42
CA LEU A 32 6.13 -6.20 9.13
C LEU A 32 4.68 -5.72 8.96
N MET A 33 4.23 -4.78 9.79
CA MET A 33 2.90 -4.18 9.68
C MET A 33 2.72 -3.42 8.36
N ILE A 34 3.69 -2.60 7.97
CA ILE A 34 3.66 -1.88 6.69
C ILE A 34 3.62 -2.87 5.52
N TRP A 35 4.41 -3.94 5.58
CA TRP A 35 4.41 -4.98 4.56
C TRP A 35 3.05 -5.68 4.44
N LEU A 36 2.43 -6.04 5.57
CA LEU A 36 1.08 -6.63 5.59
C LEU A 36 0.02 -5.68 5.02
N ILE A 37 0.08 -4.39 5.36
CA ILE A 37 -0.85 -3.39 4.83
C ILE A 37 -0.74 -3.30 3.31
N ILE A 38 0.49 -3.28 2.77
CA ILE A 38 0.73 -3.25 1.32
C ILE A 38 0.16 -4.52 0.67
N TYR A 39 0.41 -5.69 1.26
CA TYR A 39 -0.12 -6.96 0.76
C TYR A 39 -1.65 -6.96 0.69
N VAL A 40 -2.32 -6.61 1.80
CA VAL A 40 -3.78 -6.56 1.87
C VAL A 40 -4.35 -5.52 0.88
N TYR A 41 -3.71 -4.36 0.74
CA TYR A 41 -4.11 -3.35 -0.23
C TYR A 41 -4.05 -3.88 -1.67
N LEU A 42 -2.97 -4.59 -2.02
CA LEU A 42 -2.81 -5.17 -3.36
C LEU A 42 -3.88 -6.23 -3.64
N GLU A 43 -4.14 -7.13 -2.69
CA GLU A 43 -5.15 -8.18 -2.80
C GLU A 43 -6.57 -7.59 -2.97
N LEU A 44 -6.92 -6.60 -2.14
CA LEU A 44 -8.20 -5.89 -2.25
C LEU A 44 -8.32 -5.15 -3.59
N SER A 45 -7.25 -4.50 -4.05
CA SER A 45 -7.23 -3.81 -5.33
C SER A 45 -7.44 -4.78 -6.50
N ASP A 46 -6.86 -5.97 -6.44
CA ASP A 46 -7.00 -6.99 -7.47
C ASP A 46 -8.41 -7.60 -7.48
N SER A 47 -8.94 -7.94 -6.30
CA SER A 47 -10.32 -8.41 -6.14
C SER A 47 -11.35 -7.40 -6.66
N ASN A 48 -11.20 -6.12 -6.29
CA ASN A 48 -12.06 -5.04 -6.78
C ASN A 48 -11.96 -4.88 -8.30
N TYR A 49 -10.75 -5.02 -8.86
CA TYR A 49 -10.56 -4.97 -10.31
C TYR A 49 -11.30 -6.11 -11.02
N HIS A 50 -11.19 -7.33 -10.51
CA HIS A 50 -11.88 -8.48 -11.08
C HIS A 50 -13.40 -8.36 -10.96
N PHE A 51 -13.91 -7.93 -9.81
CA PHE A 51 -15.32 -7.65 -9.60
C PHE A 51 -15.86 -6.61 -10.60
N TYR A 52 -15.15 -5.48 -10.72
CA TYR A 52 -15.52 -4.42 -11.65
C TYR A 52 -15.49 -4.90 -13.11
N MET A 53 -14.42 -5.59 -13.51
CA MET A 53 -14.29 -6.10 -14.88
C MET A 53 -15.39 -7.09 -15.25
N ASN A 54 -15.74 -8.01 -14.34
CA ASN A 54 -16.81 -8.98 -14.57
C ASN A 54 -18.18 -8.28 -14.71
N THR A 55 -18.46 -7.32 -13.82
CA THR A 55 -19.70 -6.54 -13.84
C THR A 55 -19.80 -5.73 -15.13
N LYS A 56 -18.71 -5.05 -15.49
CA LYS A 56 -18.60 -4.29 -16.73
C LYS A 56 -18.88 -5.18 -17.94
N THR A 57 -18.18 -6.31 -18.08
CA THR A 57 -18.38 -7.22 -19.22
C THR A 57 -19.81 -7.73 -19.31
N SER A 58 -20.45 -7.98 -18.17
CA SER A 58 -21.87 -8.38 -18.13
C SER A 58 -22.79 -7.26 -18.61
N MET A 59 -22.56 -6.01 -18.17
CA MET A 59 -23.32 -4.84 -18.62
C MET A 59 -23.13 -4.55 -20.11
N GLU A 60 -21.89 -4.62 -20.61
CA GLU A 60 -21.57 -4.45 -22.03
C GLU A 60 -22.31 -5.50 -22.88
N SER A 61 -22.39 -6.74 -22.39
CA SER A 61 -23.13 -7.82 -23.06
C SER A 61 -24.65 -7.65 -23.06
N ILE A 62 -25.23 -7.15 -21.96
CA ILE A 62 -26.70 -6.98 -21.84
C ILE A 62 -27.18 -5.79 -22.66
N HIS A 63 -26.43 -4.69 -22.64
CA HIS A 63 -26.85 -3.42 -23.23
C HIS A 63 -26.25 -3.15 -24.62
N HIS A 64 -25.38 -4.03 -25.12
CA HIS A 64 -24.66 -3.89 -26.40
C HIS A 64 -23.90 -2.55 -26.53
N VAL A 65 -23.37 -2.06 -25.42
CA VAL A 65 -22.57 -0.83 -25.32
C VAL A 65 -21.15 -1.16 -24.89
N LYS A 66 -20.20 -0.30 -25.22
CA LYS A 66 -18.85 -0.37 -24.65
C LYS A 66 -18.68 0.70 -23.59
N ILE A 67 -18.07 0.32 -22.47
CA ILE A 67 -17.87 1.17 -21.30
C ILE A 67 -16.38 1.43 -21.13
N ASP A 68 -15.99 2.64 -20.77
CA ASP A 68 -14.62 3.03 -20.48
C ASP A 68 -14.16 2.41 -19.14
N LYS A 69 -12.96 1.82 -19.13
CA LYS A 69 -12.38 1.19 -17.94
C LYS A 69 -11.89 2.19 -16.89
N TYR A 70 -11.67 3.45 -17.28
CA TYR A 70 -11.07 4.46 -16.42
C TYR A 70 -12.10 5.18 -15.54
N ASP A 71 -13.25 5.56 -16.12
CA ASP A 71 -14.29 6.35 -15.44
C ASP A 71 -15.69 5.72 -15.50
N GLY A 72 -15.87 4.59 -16.20
CA GLY A 72 -17.17 3.94 -16.33
C GLY A 72 -18.16 4.65 -17.25
N SER A 73 -17.73 5.68 -17.98
CA SER A 73 -18.54 6.34 -19.00
C SER A 73 -18.65 5.47 -20.27
N PHE A 74 -19.48 5.85 -21.24
CA PHE A 74 -19.47 5.17 -22.54
C PHE A 74 -18.14 5.40 -23.26
N GLU A 75 -17.64 4.36 -23.93
CA GLU A 75 -16.37 4.45 -24.64
C GLU A 75 -16.45 5.52 -25.75
N ARG A 76 -15.52 6.47 -25.71
CA ARG A 76 -15.39 7.56 -26.69
C ARG A 76 -13.94 7.76 -27.09
N GLU A 77 -13.71 8.43 -28.21
CA GLU A 77 -12.37 8.84 -28.60
C GLU A 77 -11.84 9.90 -27.63
N LEU A 78 -10.66 9.62 -27.06
CA LEU A 78 -9.98 10.49 -26.12
C LEU A 78 -9.01 11.43 -26.85
N SER A 79 -8.93 12.67 -26.38
CA SER A 79 -7.91 13.62 -26.85
C SER A 79 -6.50 13.19 -26.43
N THR A 80 -5.47 13.75 -27.08
CA THR A 80 -4.07 13.49 -26.71
C THR A 80 -3.78 13.91 -25.27
N GLU A 81 -4.38 15.00 -24.80
CA GLU A 81 -4.24 15.49 -23.43
C GLU A 81 -4.89 14.54 -22.41
N GLU A 82 -6.12 14.09 -22.67
CA GLU A 82 -6.83 13.14 -21.79
C GLU A 82 -6.05 11.82 -21.66
N LYS A 83 -5.47 11.33 -22.76
CA LYS A 83 -4.59 10.14 -22.75
C LYS A 83 -3.35 10.36 -21.87
N LEU A 84 -2.72 11.54 -21.94
CA LEU A 84 -1.55 11.88 -21.13
C LEU A 84 -1.91 11.93 -19.64
N ILE A 85 -3.01 12.59 -19.27
CA ILE A 85 -3.48 12.69 -17.89
C ILE A 85 -3.73 11.29 -17.31
N ARG A 86 -4.46 10.44 -18.04
CA ARG A 86 -4.74 9.06 -17.60
C ARG A 86 -3.46 8.24 -17.44
N LYS A 87 -2.49 8.40 -18.35
CA LYS A 87 -1.18 7.73 -18.26
C LYS A 87 -0.40 8.18 -17.02
N GLN A 88 -0.42 9.48 -16.72
CA GLN A 88 0.25 10.04 -15.55
C GLN A 88 -0.39 9.56 -14.25
N ASN A 89 -1.73 9.55 -14.16
CA ASN A 89 -2.44 9.07 -12.98
C ASN A 89 -2.17 7.58 -12.71
N GLN A 90 -2.05 6.77 -13.77
CA GLN A 90 -1.71 5.36 -13.62
C GLN A 90 -0.29 5.12 -13.11
N ARG A 91 0.66 6.03 -13.36
CA ARG A 91 2.08 5.84 -13.01
C ARG A 91 2.31 5.66 -11.51
N TRP A 92 1.50 6.32 -10.69
CA TRP A 92 1.64 6.31 -9.22
C TRP A 92 0.76 5.26 -8.55
N HIS A 93 -0.01 4.49 -9.31
CA HIS A 93 -0.87 3.48 -8.73
C HIS A 93 -0.01 2.37 -8.13
N LEU A 94 -0.14 2.11 -6.83
CA LEU A 94 0.67 1.12 -6.09
C LEU A 94 0.68 -0.25 -6.78
N ARG A 95 -0.47 -0.72 -7.29
CA ARG A 95 -0.55 -1.96 -8.09
C ARG A 95 0.41 -2.00 -9.29
N LYS A 96 0.75 -0.87 -9.92
CA LYS A 96 1.71 -0.80 -11.04
C LYS A 96 3.16 -0.66 -10.60
N LEU A 97 3.41 -0.22 -9.36
CA LEU A 97 4.76 -0.11 -8.81
C LEU A 97 5.29 -1.46 -8.33
N PHE A 98 4.40 -2.38 -7.95
CA PHE A 98 4.72 -3.72 -7.46
C PHE A 98 4.48 -4.85 -8.50
N LYS A 99 4.26 -4.51 -9.77
CA LYS A 99 4.04 -5.44 -10.88
C LYS A 99 5.19 -5.36 -11.87
#